data_AF-A0AAJ4LSZ5-F1
#
_entry.id   AF-A0AAJ4LSZ5-F1
#
_cell.length_a   1.000
_cell.length_b   1.000
_cell.length_c   1.000
_cell.angle_alpha   90.00
_cell.angle_beta   90.00
_cell.angle_gamma   90.00
#
_symmetry.space_group_name_H-M   'P 1'
#
loop_
_entity.id
_entity.type
_entity.pdbx_description
1 polymer ?
#
loop_
_entity_poly.entity_id
_entity_poly.type
_entity_poly.pdbx_seq_one_letter_code
_entity_poly.pdbx_strand_id
1 'polypeptide(L)'
;MIEAVIGLVGVIVGALVTGLKDWITSYLSKKARKKYLATRVVSMLEIFVDNCALVLSDDGTVCGQPDKDGYYYPQVKTPTFEPLLLDVDWLSIDANLMHKILYLPNEVYMADSKIQSIWDYNPNHPEHPEIFEERYYQYSRLAIKANEIISELCKESGIKISEEHKWFDADLFVNKFKLIEEQRKKAVHPENRYFAS
;
A
#
# COMPACT_ATOMS: atom_id res chain seq x y z
N MET A 1 39.22 28.46 -46.97
CA MET A 1 39.29 27.21 -46.17
C MET A 1 39.07 27.44 -44.68
N ILE A 2 39.67 28.48 -44.07
CA ILE A 2 39.49 28.78 -42.63
C ILE A 2 38.03 29.06 -42.25
N GLU A 3 37.27 29.82 -43.05
CA GLU A 3 35.87 30.15 -42.76
C GLU A 3 34.93 28.93 -42.71
N ALA A 4 35.16 27.94 -43.59
CA ALA A 4 34.38 26.70 -43.59
C ALA A 4 34.65 25.85 -42.34
N VAL A 5 35.90 25.85 -41.84
CA VAL A 5 36.28 25.17 -40.59
C VAL A 5 35.64 25.86 -39.38
N ILE A 6 35.64 27.19 -39.34
CA ILE A 6 35.00 27.97 -38.27
C ILE A 6 33.49 27.72 -38.22
N GLY A 7 32.83 27.70 -39.38
CA GLY A 7 31.39 27.37 -39.48
C GLY A 7 31.08 25.95 -38.99
N LEU A 8 31.88 24.96 -39.38
CA LEU A 8 31.70 23.57 -38.96
C LEU A 8 31.90 23.40 -37.43
N VAL A 9 32.91 24.06 -36.86
CA VAL A 9 33.18 24.04 -35.42
C VAL A 9 32.01 24.67 -34.65
N GLY A 10 31.44 25.78 -35.14
CA GLY A 10 30.27 26.41 -34.55
C GLY A 10 29.05 25.48 -34.47
N VAL A 11 28.80 24.71 -35.54
CA VAL A 11 27.70 23.73 -35.58
C VAL A 11 27.93 22.58 -34.59
N ILE A 12 29.16 22.05 -34.52
CA ILE A 12 29.50 20.95 -33.60
C ILE A 12 29.34 21.41 -32.14
N VAL A 13 29.86 22.59 -31.80
CA VAL A 13 29.72 23.16 -30.44
C VAL A 13 28.25 23.41 -30.11
N GLY A 14 27.48 23.97 -31.05
CA GLY A 14 26.04 24.19 -30.87
C GLY A 14 25.25 22.89 -30.62
N ALA A 15 25.55 21.83 -31.38
CA ALA A 15 24.92 20.53 -31.21
C ALA A 15 25.26 19.89 -29.85
N LEU A 16 26.53 19.98 -29.41
CA LEU A 16 26.96 19.47 -28.11
C LEU A 16 26.29 20.20 -26.95
N VAL A 17 26.23 21.54 -27.00
CA VAL A 17 25.57 22.36 -25.98
C VAL A 17 24.07 22.04 -25.91
N THR A 18 23.42 21.87 -27.06
CA THR A 18 21.99 21.51 -27.13
C THR A 18 21.75 20.13 -26.54
N GLY A 19 22.51 19.11 -26.94
CA GLY A 19 22.40 17.76 -26.39
C GLY A 19 22.64 17.70 -24.88
N LEU A 20 23.62 18.45 -24.37
CA LEU A 20 23.88 18.55 -22.93
C LEU A 20 22.72 19.23 -22.19
N LYS A 21 22.20 20.34 -22.73
CA LYS A 21 21.06 21.05 -22.15
C LYS A 21 19.83 20.14 -22.08
N ASP A 22 19.51 19.45 -23.16
CA ASP A 22 18.34 18.56 -23.24
C ASP A 22 18.49 17.39 -22.26
N TRP A 23 19.70 16.86 -22.12
CA TRP A 23 19.99 15.83 -21.11
C TRP A 23 19.80 16.35 -19.67
N ILE A 24 20.32 17.54 -19.35
CA ILE A 24 20.14 18.15 -18.02
C ILE A 24 18.66 18.42 -17.74
N THR A 25 17.93 19.02 -18.69
CA THR A 25 16.51 19.34 -18.55
C THR A 25 15.65 18.08 -18.42
N SER A 26 15.92 17.04 -19.22
CA SER A 26 15.21 15.76 -19.10
C SER A 26 15.48 15.08 -17.76
N TYR A 27 16.72 15.11 -17.27
CA TYR A 27 17.08 14.56 -15.97
C TYR A 27 16.43 15.30 -14.79
N LEU A 28 16.53 16.64 -14.76
CA LEU A 28 15.94 17.46 -13.71
C LEU A 28 14.41 17.32 -13.68
N SER A 29 13.79 17.31 -14.86
CA SER A 29 12.35 17.15 -14.96
C SER A 29 11.90 15.75 -14.52
N LYS A 30 12.67 14.69 -14.83
CA LYS A 30 12.39 13.32 -14.32
C LYS A 30 12.49 13.25 -12.79
N LYS A 31 13.49 13.90 -12.19
CA LYS A 31 13.64 13.96 -10.73
C LYS A 31 12.48 14.69 -10.04
N ALA A 32 12.04 15.81 -10.62
CA ALA A 32 10.89 16.57 -10.10
C ALA A 32 9.58 15.76 -10.21
N ARG A 33 9.33 15.13 -11.37
CA ARG A 33 8.17 14.26 -11.59
C ARG A 33 8.15 13.06 -10.65
N LYS A 34 9.30 12.40 -10.46
CA LYS A 34 9.46 11.30 -9.49
C LYS A 34 9.10 11.71 -8.07
N LYS A 35 9.62 12.84 -7.60
CA LYS A 35 9.31 13.35 -6.26
C LYS A 35 7.84 13.69 -6.10
N TYR A 36 7.25 14.34 -7.10
CA TYR A 36 5.83 14.66 -7.11
C TYR A 36 4.97 13.39 -7.04
N LEU A 37 5.24 12.40 -7.88
CA LEU A 37 4.58 11.09 -7.83
C LEU A 37 4.72 10.47 -6.44
N ALA A 38 5.95 10.41 -5.91
CA ALA A 38 6.23 9.80 -4.62
C ALA A 38 5.45 10.47 -3.49
N THR A 39 5.42 11.80 -3.42
CA THR A 39 4.64 12.53 -2.42
C THR A 39 3.15 12.20 -2.52
N ARG A 40 2.57 12.19 -3.72
CA ARG A 40 1.14 11.91 -3.91
C ARG A 40 0.77 10.48 -3.52
N VAL A 41 1.57 9.50 -3.96
CA VAL A 41 1.33 8.09 -3.69
C VAL A 41 1.56 7.76 -2.21
N VAL A 42 2.64 8.27 -1.60
CA VAL A 42 2.90 8.04 -0.16
C VAL A 42 1.73 8.57 0.67
N SER A 43 1.28 9.82 0.46
CA SER A 43 0.15 10.35 1.23
C SER A 43 -1.13 9.52 1.11
N MET A 44 -1.40 8.93 -0.07
CA MET A 44 -2.55 8.02 -0.22
C MET A 44 -2.34 6.68 0.49
N LEU A 45 -1.11 6.14 0.47
CA LEU A 45 -0.77 4.89 1.14
C LEU A 45 -0.78 5.05 2.67
N GLU A 46 -0.35 6.20 3.21
CA GLU A 46 -0.44 6.51 4.64
C GLU A 46 -1.92 6.46 5.07
N ILE A 47 -2.82 7.19 4.39
CA ILE A 47 -4.27 7.14 4.66
C ILE A 47 -4.83 5.70 4.53
N PHE A 48 -4.37 4.94 3.54
CA PHE A 48 -4.79 3.54 3.38
C PHE A 48 -4.37 2.67 4.57
N VAL A 49 -3.12 2.81 5.03
CA VAL A 49 -2.58 2.12 6.21
C VAL A 49 -3.37 2.50 7.46
N ASP A 50 -3.72 3.77 7.61
CA ASP A 50 -4.50 4.30 8.72
C ASP A 50 -5.89 3.66 8.77
N ASN A 51 -6.55 3.56 7.61
CA ASN A 51 -7.85 2.90 7.49
C ASN A 51 -7.75 1.40 7.81
N CYS A 52 -6.65 0.73 7.45
CA CYS A 52 -6.41 -0.65 7.87
C CYS A 52 -6.29 -0.75 9.40
N ALA A 53 -5.64 0.21 10.08
CA ALA A 53 -5.55 0.22 11.54
C ALA A 53 -6.93 0.34 12.21
N LEU A 54 -7.81 1.16 11.63
CA LEU A 54 -9.19 1.28 12.09
C LEU A 54 -9.91 -0.07 12.02
N VAL A 55 -9.72 -0.84 10.94
CA VAL A 55 -10.32 -2.18 10.84
C VAL A 55 -9.82 -3.11 11.94
N LEU A 56 -8.56 -3.04 12.34
CA LEU A 56 -8.03 -3.86 13.45
C LEU A 56 -8.63 -3.51 14.82
N SER A 57 -9.19 -2.31 14.94
CA SER A 57 -9.83 -1.79 16.16
C SER A 57 -11.36 -1.92 16.13
N ASP A 58 -11.93 -2.43 15.03
CA ASP A 58 -13.36 -2.60 14.84
C ASP A 58 -13.87 -3.83 15.59
N ASP A 59 -14.51 -3.62 16.74
CA ASP A 59 -15.10 -4.68 17.56
C ASP A 59 -16.54 -5.04 17.14
N GLY A 60 -17.05 -4.43 16.06
CA GLY A 60 -18.39 -4.66 15.54
C GLY A 60 -19.50 -3.97 16.32
N THR A 61 -19.17 -3.15 17.32
CA THR A 61 -20.17 -2.50 18.17
C THR A 61 -20.57 -1.11 17.69
N VAL A 62 -21.84 -0.76 17.86
CA VAL A 62 -22.35 0.60 17.69
C VAL A 62 -22.33 1.29 19.05
N CYS A 63 -21.44 2.26 19.22
CA CYS A 63 -21.26 2.98 20.49
C CYS A 63 -20.98 2.05 21.69
N GLY A 64 -20.22 0.96 21.48
CA GLY A 64 -19.86 0.00 22.53
C GLY A 64 -20.96 -1.01 22.87
N GLN A 65 -22.01 -1.12 22.06
CA GLN A 65 -23.09 -2.10 22.20
C GLN A 65 -23.32 -2.85 20.86
N PRO A 66 -23.82 -4.10 20.89
CA PRO A 66 -24.35 -4.73 19.68
C PRO A 66 -25.50 -3.91 19.09
N ASP A 67 -25.87 -4.21 17.85
CA ASP A 67 -27.00 -3.55 17.23
C ASP A 67 -28.34 -3.87 17.94
N LYS A 68 -29.42 -3.26 17.46
CA LYS A 68 -30.77 -3.41 18.03
C LYS A 68 -31.28 -4.86 18.08
N ASP A 69 -30.75 -5.74 17.23
CA ASP A 69 -31.14 -7.14 17.10
C ASP A 69 -30.11 -8.08 17.78
N GLY A 70 -29.07 -7.53 18.42
CA GLY A 70 -28.03 -8.27 19.13
C GLY A 70 -26.86 -8.72 18.26
N TYR A 71 -26.73 -8.18 17.03
CA TYR A 71 -25.69 -8.55 16.08
C TYR A 71 -24.51 -7.58 16.09
N TYR A 72 -23.33 -8.10 15.77
CA TYR A 72 -22.07 -7.37 15.63
C TYR A 72 -21.71 -7.28 14.15
N TYR A 73 -21.73 -6.07 13.61
CA TYR A 73 -21.46 -5.82 12.18
C TYR A 73 -20.19 -5.00 12.02
N PRO A 74 -19.37 -5.23 10.97
CA PRO A 74 -18.25 -4.36 10.68
C PRO A 74 -18.69 -2.89 10.58
N GLN A 75 -18.11 -2.03 11.42
CA GLN A 75 -18.41 -0.59 11.46
C GLN A 75 -17.44 0.22 10.60
N VAL A 76 -16.21 -0.30 10.42
CA VAL A 76 -15.19 0.37 9.61
C VAL A 76 -15.35 -0.01 8.14
N LYS A 77 -15.45 1.01 7.29
CA LYS A 77 -15.52 0.82 5.84
C LYS A 77 -14.25 0.15 5.31
N THR A 78 -14.41 -0.60 4.23
CA THR A 78 -13.30 -1.17 3.47
C THR A 78 -12.27 -0.10 3.12
N PRO A 79 -11.00 -0.27 3.53
CA PRO A 79 -9.90 0.57 3.07
C PRO A 79 -9.75 0.54 1.55
N THR A 80 -9.75 1.71 0.91
CA THR A 80 -9.64 1.84 -0.55
C THR A 80 -8.34 2.53 -0.95
N PHE A 81 -7.76 2.12 -2.07
CA PHE A 81 -6.59 2.76 -2.67
C PHE A 81 -6.78 2.88 -4.19
N GLU A 82 -6.83 4.11 -4.71
CA GLU A 82 -7.18 4.40 -6.11
C GLU A 82 -6.05 5.16 -6.83
N PRO A 83 -4.89 4.52 -7.08
CA PRO A 83 -3.70 5.21 -7.58
C PRO A 83 -3.92 5.81 -8.97
N LEU A 84 -4.74 5.20 -9.82
CA LEU A 84 -4.99 5.65 -11.19
C LEU A 84 -5.73 6.99 -11.30
N LEU A 85 -6.31 7.49 -10.20
CA LEU A 85 -6.89 8.84 -10.15
C LEU A 85 -5.82 9.94 -10.03
N LEU A 86 -4.56 9.58 -9.74
CA LEU A 86 -3.47 10.52 -9.67
C LEU A 86 -2.98 10.91 -11.06
N ASP A 87 -2.95 12.21 -11.32
CA ASP A 87 -2.26 12.80 -12.47
C ASP A 87 -0.74 12.88 -12.20
N VAL A 88 -0.05 11.76 -12.41
CA VAL A 88 1.39 11.61 -12.14
C VAL A 88 2.09 10.81 -13.24
N ASP A 89 3.38 11.06 -13.42
CA ASP A 89 4.21 10.34 -14.41
C ASP A 89 4.69 8.99 -13.85
N TRP A 90 3.92 7.93 -14.08
CA TRP A 90 4.25 6.57 -13.66
C TRP A 90 5.58 6.04 -14.22
N LEU A 91 6.05 6.56 -15.36
CA LEU A 91 7.34 6.19 -15.96
C LEU A 91 8.53 6.86 -15.27
N SER A 92 8.27 7.74 -14.30
CA SER A 92 9.32 8.41 -13.54
C SER A 92 9.99 7.51 -12.50
N ILE A 93 9.34 6.42 -12.05
CA ILE A 93 9.81 5.45 -11.04
C ILE A 93 10.24 4.10 -11.65
N ASP A 94 10.78 3.20 -10.83
CA ASP A 94 11.07 1.82 -11.23
C ASP A 94 9.80 1.06 -11.65
N ALA A 95 9.92 0.23 -12.69
CA ALA A 95 8.79 -0.50 -13.25
C ALA A 95 8.21 -1.54 -12.29
N ASN A 96 9.02 -2.17 -11.43
CA ASN A 96 8.52 -3.11 -10.44
C ASN A 96 7.80 -2.38 -9.31
N LEU A 97 8.32 -1.22 -8.86
CA LEU A 97 7.64 -0.40 -7.87
C LEU A 97 6.32 0.14 -8.40
N MET A 98 6.30 0.62 -9.64
CA MET A 98 5.06 1.01 -10.35
C MET A 98 4.06 -0.14 -10.37
N HIS A 99 4.48 -1.35 -10.76
CA HIS A 99 3.60 -2.52 -10.75
C HIS A 99 3.07 -2.83 -9.35
N LYS A 100 3.92 -2.81 -8.31
CA LYS A 100 3.47 -3.04 -6.91
C LYS A 100 2.38 -2.04 -6.51
N ILE A 101 2.56 -0.75 -6.80
CA ILE A 101 1.59 0.29 -6.49
C ILE A 101 0.28 0.05 -7.25
N LEU A 102 0.35 -0.14 -8.57
CA LEU A 102 -0.83 -0.29 -9.43
C LEU A 102 -1.56 -1.62 -9.24
N TYR A 103 -0.90 -2.64 -8.70
CA TYR A 103 -1.49 -3.94 -8.39
C TYR A 103 -2.15 -3.99 -7.01
N LEU A 104 -1.77 -3.12 -6.07
CA LEU A 104 -2.34 -3.08 -4.72
C LEU A 104 -3.89 -3.02 -4.70
N PRO A 105 -4.59 -2.26 -5.57
CA PRO A 105 -6.05 -2.27 -5.64
C PRO A 105 -6.63 -3.66 -5.97
N ASN A 106 -5.95 -4.47 -6.78
CA ASN A 106 -6.38 -5.85 -7.06
C ASN A 106 -6.27 -6.72 -5.80
N GLU A 107 -5.25 -6.48 -4.97
CA GLU A 107 -5.10 -7.21 -3.70
C GLU A 107 -6.14 -6.82 -2.66
N VAL A 108 -6.54 -5.54 -2.64
CA VAL A 108 -7.70 -5.07 -1.87
C VAL A 108 -8.96 -5.81 -2.33
N TYR A 109 -9.23 -5.83 -3.63
CA TYR A 109 -10.36 -6.58 -4.19
C TYR A 109 -10.34 -8.07 -3.81
N MET A 110 -9.17 -8.73 -3.90
CA MET A 110 -9.02 -10.13 -3.51
C MET A 110 -9.24 -10.36 -2.00
N ALA A 111 -8.80 -9.44 -1.15
CA ALA A 111 -9.04 -9.48 0.28
C ALA A 111 -10.54 -9.38 0.58
N ASP A 112 -11.22 -8.41 -0.02
CA ASP A 112 -12.65 -8.20 0.15
C ASP A 112 -13.47 -9.39 -0.33
N SER A 113 -13.09 -9.97 -1.48
CA SER A 113 -13.74 -11.18 -1.99
C SER A 113 -13.62 -12.37 -1.02
N LYS A 114 -12.50 -12.51 -0.31
CA LYS A 114 -12.34 -13.55 0.72
C LYS A 114 -13.19 -13.28 1.96
N ILE A 115 -13.20 -12.04 2.43
CA ILE A 115 -14.03 -11.62 3.56
C ILE A 115 -15.52 -11.87 3.24
N GLN A 116 -15.96 -11.50 2.03
CA GLN A 116 -17.32 -11.74 1.57
C GLN A 116 -17.66 -13.23 1.49
N SER A 117 -16.72 -14.06 1.05
CA SER A 117 -16.97 -15.52 0.99
C SER A 117 -17.24 -16.15 2.36
N ILE A 118 -16.62 -15.64 3.42
CA ILE A 118 -16.90 -16.06 4.81
C ILE A 118 -18.24 -15.51 5.26
N TRP A 119 -18.54 -14.26 4.91
CA TRP A 119 -19.84 -13.64 5.19
C TRP A 119 -21.00 -14.46 4.64
N ASP A 120 -20.88 -14.89 3.38
CA ASP A 120 -21.92 -15.65 2.69
C ASP A 120 -22.08 -17.07 3.25
N TYR A 121 -21.03 -17.63 3.85
CA TYR A 121 -21.06 -18.97 4.45
C TYR A 121 -21.87 -19.01 5.76
N ASN A 122 -21.75 -17.98 6.61
CA ASN A 122 -22.46 -17.94 7.90
C ASN A 122 -23.03 -16.55 8.22
N PRO A 123 -24.07 -16.12 7.48
CA PRO A 123 -24.62 -14.76 7.59
C PRO A 123 -25.46 -14.51 8.84
N ASN A 124 -25.78 -15.54 9.64
CA ASN A 124 -26.70 -15.43 10.78
C ASN A 124 -26.02 -15.56 12.15
N HIS A 125 -24.68 -15.63 12.21
CA HIS A 125 -23.95 -15.75 13.47
C HIS A 125 -23.90 -14.39 14.21
N PRO A 126 -24.51 -14.21 15.39
CA PRO A 126 -24.63 -12.89 16.03
C PRO A 126 -23.31 -12.11 16.18
N GLU A 127 -22.23 -12.80 16.57
CA GLU A 127 -20.92 -12.16 16.80
C GLU A 127 -19.97 -12.17 15.58
N HIS A 128 -20.32 -12.88 14.49
CA HIS A 128 -19.51 -12.99 13.27
C HIS A 128 -17.97 -13.15 13.45
N PRO A 129 -17.45 -13.99 14.38
CA PRO A 129 -16.04 -13.97 14.77
C PRO A 129 -15.08 -14.28 13.61
N GLU A 130 -15.47 -15.16 12.68
CA GLU A 130 -14.68 -15.54 11.51
C GLU A 130 -14.51 -14.38 10.52
N ILE A 131 -15.52 -13.50 10.39
CA ILE A 131 -15.45 -12.32 9.54
C ILE A 131 -14.46 -11.32 10.12
N PHE A 132 -14.54 -11.05 11.43
CA PHE A 132 -13.59 -10.14 12.08
C PHE A 132 -12.17 -10.68 12.01
N GLU A 133 -11.95 -11.98 12.28
CA GLU A 133 -10.64 -12.61 12.12
C GLU A 133 -10.09 -12.43 10.69
N GLU A 134 -10.89 -12.74 9.67
CA GLU A 134 -10.44 -12.61 8.29
C GLU A 134 -10.18 -11.16 7.88
N ARG A 135 -11.02 -10.22 8.33
CA ARG A 135 -10.78 -8.78 8.13
C ARG A 135 -9.45 -8.36 8.74
N TYR A 136 -9.21 -8.71 10.01
CA TYR A 136 -7.94 -8.40 10.68
C TYR A 136 -6.76 -9.00 9.92
N TYR A 137 -6.87 -10.25 9.48
CA TYR A 137 -5.84 -10.93 8.73
C TYR A 137 -5.52 -10.24 7.40
N GLN A 138 -6.54 -10.02 6.57
CA GLN A 138 -6.36 -9.48 5.22
C GLN A 138 -5.85 -8.04 5.26
N TYR A 139 -6.43 -7.17 6.09
CA TYR A 139 -6.00 -5.77 6.16
C TYR A 139 -4.67 -5.60 6.90
N SER A 140 -4.28 -6.50 7.81
CA SER A 140 -2.91 -6.50 8.35
C SER A 140 -1.88 -6.77 7.27
N ARG A 141 -2.14 -7.77 6.42
CA ARG A 141 -1.25 -8.10 5.30
C ARG A 141 -1.14 -6.94 4.31
N LEU A 142 -2.26 -6.29 3.98
CA LEU A 142 -2.27 -5.14 3.07
C LEU A 142 -1.55 -3.91 3.67
N ALA A 143 -1.72 -3.64 4.96
CA ALA A 143 -1.02 -2.53 5.63
C ALA A 143 0.50 -2.74 5.66
N ILE A 144 0.97 -3.96 5.94
CA ILE A 144 2.39 -4.31 5.87
C ILE A 144 2.93 -4.03 4.47
N LYS A 145 2.24 -4.51 3.44
CA LYS A 145 2.65 -4.33 2.04
C LYS A 145 2.65 -2.86 1.61
N ALA A 146 1.64 -2.09 2.01
CA ALA A 146 1.57 -0.66 1.73
C ALA A 146 2.76 0.09 2.36
N ASN A 147 3.17 -0.27 3.58
CA ASN A 147 4.36 0.30 4.21
C ASN A 147 5.67 -0.08 3.53
N GLU A 148 5.81 -1.31 3.03
CA GLU A 148 6.95 -1.69 2.20
C GLU A 148 7.04 -0.80 0.95
N ILE A 149 5.91 -0.56 0.28
CA ILE A 149 5.83 0.34 -0.89
C ILE A 149 6.22 1.78 -0.50
N ILE A 150 5.70 2.31 0.62
CA ILE A 150 6.08 3.65 1.13
C ILE A 150 7.59 3.74 1.32
N SER A 151 8.20 2.75 1.97
CA SER A 151 9.64 2.71 2.25
C SER A 151 10.46 2.66 0.96
N GLU A 152 10.10 1.78 0.02
CA GLU A 152 10.76 1.68 -1.29
C GLU A 152 10.64 2.99 -2.09
N LEU A 153 9.47 3.61 -2.11
CA LEU A 153 9.21 4.84 -2.86
C LEU A 153 9.91 6.05 -2.25
N CYS A 154 9.96 6.16 -0.92
CA CYS A 154 10.73 7.18 -0.23
C CYS A 154 12.22 7.06 -0.54
N LYS A 155 12.75 5.84 -0.48
CA LYS A 155 14.15 5.55 -0.82
C LYS A 155 14.48 5.90 -2.27
N GLU A 156 13.62 5.53 -3.22
CA GLU A 156 13.86 5.77 -4.65
C GLU A 156 13.78 7.26 -5.03
N SER A 157 12.85 8.00 -4.43
CA SER A 157 12.59 9.41 -4.75
C SER A 157 13.42 10.40 -3.91
N GLY A 158 13.99 9.94 -2.80
CA GLY A 158 14.73 10.76 -1.85
C GLY A 158 13.84 11.76 -1.09
N ILE A 159 12.55 11.45 -0.94
CA ILE A 159 11.67 12.15 0.00
C ILE A 159 11.85 11.56 1.40
N LYS A 160 11.67 12.37 2.43
CA LYS A 160 11.67 11.90 3.81
C LYS A 160 10.28 11.37 4.15
N ILE A 161 10.22 10.24 4.85
CA ILE A 161 8.99 9.74 5.46
C ILE A 161 8.49 10.80 6.45
N SER A 162 7.18 11.07 6.46
CA SER A 162 6.58 12.00 7.40
C SER A 162 6.87 11.55 8.83
N GLU A 163 7.23 12.48 9.73
CA GLU A 163 7.39 12.15 11.14
C GLU A 163 6.06 11.75 11.79
N GLU A 164 4.93 12.16 11.22
CA GLU A 164 3.59 11.77 11.67
C GLU A 164 3.30 10.29 11.38
N HIS A 165 3.89 9.70 10.33
CA HIS A 165 3.76 8.26 10.02
C HIS A 165 4.37 7.33 11.08
N LYS A 166 5.02 7.89 12.12
CA LYS A 166 5.48 7.15 13.31
C LYS A 166 4.33 6.63 14.18
N TRP A 167 3.09 7.10 13.99
CA TRP A 167 1.95 6.53 14.71
C TRP A 167 1.64 5.11 14.24
N PHE A 168 2.06 4.73 13.03
CA PHE A 168 1.95 3.36 12.53
C PHE A 168 2.71 2.41 13.47
N ASP A 169 1.94 1.71 14.31
CA ASP A 169 2.43 0.61 15.09
C ASP A 169 2.59 -0.61 14.16
N ALA A 170 3.77 -0.73 13.55
CA ALA A 170 4.10 -1.89 12.73
C ALA A 170 3.91 -3.21 13.49
N ASP A 171 4.16 -3.18 14.80
CA ASP A 171 4.03 -4.35 15.66
C ASP A 171 2.55 -4.73 15.83
N LEU A 172 1.62 -3.78 15.87
CA LEU A 172 0.17 -4.07 15.87
C LEU A 172 -0.21 -5.01 14.72
N PHE A 173 0.14 -4.64 13.49
CA PHE A 173 -0.22 -5.40 12.29
C PHE A 173 0.55 -6.71 12.18
N VAL A 174 1.86 -6.69 12.46
CA VAL A 174 2.71 -7.87 12.40
C VAL A 174 2.30 -8.89 13.46
N ASN A 175 2.02 -8.46 14.68
CA ASN A 175 1.59 -9.34 15.77
C ASN A 175 0.21 -9.94 15.47
N LYS A 176 -0.74 -9.12 15.01
CA LYS A 176 -2.08 -9.61 14.65
C LYS A 176 -2.01 -10.62 13.50
N PHE A 177 -1.23 -10.32 12.46
CA PHE A 177 -1.01 -11.22 11.33
C PHE A 177 -0.37 -12.55 11.76
N LYS A 178 0.72 -12.50 12.53
CA LYS A 178 1.44 -13.71 13.02
C LYS A 178 0.57 -14.56 13.93
N LEU A 179 -0.19 -13.92 14.84
CA LEU A 179 -1.09 -14.62 15.76
C LEU A 179 -2.10 -15.48 14.99
N ILE A 180 -2.75 -14.90 13.97
CA ILE A 180 -3.75 -15.60 13.17
C ILE A 180 -3.10 -16.71 12.33
N GLU A 181 -1.93 -16.46 11.72
CA GLU A 181 -1.16 -17.49 11.02
C GLU A 181 -0.83 -18.70 11.91
N GLU A 182 -0.40 -18.46 13.14
CA GLU A 182 -0.10 -19.52 14.11
C GLU A 182 -1.34 -20.30 14.52
N GLN A 183 -2.48 -19.62 14.73
CA GLN A 183 -3.76 -20.26 15.02
C GLN A 183 -4.20 -21.16 13.87
N ARG A 184 -4.08 -20.69 12.62
CA ARG A 184 -4.42 -21.46 11.41
C ARG A 184 -3.53 -22.69 11.25
N LYS A 185 -2.22 -22.57 11.48
CA LYS A 185 -1.29 -23.71 11.44
C LYS A 185 -1.64 -24.77 12.48
N LYS A 186 -2.02 -24.37 13.70
CA LYS A 186 -2.47 -25.28 14.77
C LYS A 186 -3.82 -25.94 14.45
N ALA A 187 -4.71 -25.27 13.71
CA ALA A 187 -5.99 -25.81 13.28
C ALA A 187 -5.84 -26.91 12.22
N VAL A 188 -4.86 -26.78 11.32
CA VAL A 188 -4.57 -27.73 10.22
C VAL A 188 -3.83 -28.99 10.71
N HIS A 189 -3.15 -28.93 11.86
CA HIS A 189 -2.45 -30.08 12.48
C HIS A 189 -3.06 -30.47 13.83
N PRO A 190 -4.20 -31.18 13.85
CA PRO A 190 -4.93 -31.53 15.08
C PRO A 190 -4.18 -32.48 16.02
N GLU A 191 -3.12 -33.16 15.56
CA GLU A 191 -2.34 -34.11 16.36
C GLU A 191 -1.62 -33.45 17.56
N ASN A 192 -1.35 -32.14 17.53
CA ASN A 192 -0.73 -31.42 18.64
C ASN A 192 -1.69 -31.01 19.77
N ARG A 193 -3.02 -31.22 19.62
CA ARG A 193 -3.98 -30.95 20.72
C ARG A 193 -4.06 -32.07 21.75
N TYR A 194 -3.57 -33.26 21.43
CA TYR A 194 -3.65 -34.45 22.30
C TYR A 194 -2.41 -34.67 23.19
N PHE A 195 -1.35 -33.87 23.04
CA PHE A 195 -0.10 -33.99 23.81
C PHE A 195 0.06 -32.90 24.89
N ALA A 196 -0.97 -32.09 25.13
CA ALA A 196 -0.95 -30.99 26.10
C ALA A 196 -2.06 -31.11 27.18
N SER A 197 -2.44 -32.34 27.53
CA SER A 197 -3.30 -32.67 28.69
C SER A 197 -2.56 -33.54 29.68
#